data_AF-A0A7Y8X0G6-F1
#
_entry.id   AF-A0A7Y8X0G6-F1
#
_cell.length_a   1.000
_cell.length_b   1.000
_cell.length_c   1.000
_cell.angle_alpha   90.00
_cell.angle_beta   90.00
_cell.angle_gamma   90.00
#
_symmetry.space_group_name_H-M   'P 1'
#
loop_
_entity.id
_entity.type
_entity.pdbx_description
1 polymer ?
#
loop_
_entity_poly.entity_id
_entity_poly.type
_entity_poly.pdbx_seq_one_letter_code
_entity_poly.pdbx_strand_id
1 'polypeptide(L)'
;MTSQDSAPFDRVWRTELLAVIAHGSVDQATQALLSLTFDDPDGAWVESVLLDCLDGDFDDQVKLLALTCFGHLARIHGVIRNPRTVMQVKRMARVPGFEGRAQDALDDFETFL
;
A
#
# COMPACT_ATOMS: atom_id res chain seq x y z
N MET A 1 -19.74 30.77 -2.36
CA MET A 1 -19.85 29.48 -1.65
C MET A 1 -19.20 28.44 -2.55
N THR A 2 -17.94 28.16 -2.30
CA THR A 2 -17.15 27.16 -3.03
C THR A 2 -17.55 25.78 -2.55
N SER A 3 -18.50 25.15 -3.24
CA SER A 3 -18.64 23.69 -3.17
C SER A 3 -17.43 23.12 -3.91
N GLN A 4 -16.42 22.68 -3.15
CA GLN A 4 -15.38 21.82 -3.69
C GLN A 4 -16.06 20.50 -4.07
N ASP A 5 -16.45 20.39 -5.34
CA ASP A 5 -16.60 19.10 -6.00
C ASP A 5 -15.20 18.48 -6.09
N SER A 6 -14.78 17.79 -5.04
CA SER A 6 -13.76 16.75 -5.15
C SER A 6 -14.32 15.72 -6.12
N ALA A 7 -13.89 15.79 -7.38
CA ALA A 7 -14.24 14.82 -8.41
C ALA A 7 -14.10 13.40 -7.84
N PRO A 8 -15.01 12.46 -8.12
CA PRO A 8 -14.78 11.07 -7.76
C PRO A 8 -13.50 10.66 -8.46
N PHE A 9 -12.40 10.48 -7.72
CA PHE A 9 -11.17 9.92 -8.26
C PHE A 9 -11.55 8.70 -9.10
N ASP A 10 -11.00 8.65 -10.32
CA ASP A 10 -11.59 7.88 -11.41
C ASP A 10 -11.72 6.41 -11.00
N ARG A 11 -12.97 5.98 -10.78
CA ARG A 11 -13.27 4.59 -10.40
C ARG A 11 -12.79 3.61 -11.48
N VAL A 12 -12.72 4.07 -12.73
CA VAL A 12 -12.15 3.31 -13.84
C VAL A 12 -10.66 3.11 -13.59
N TRP A 13 -9.92 4.18 -13.30
CA TRP A 13 -8.47 4.10 -13.00
C TRP A 13 -8.15 3.15 -11.84
N ARG A 14 -8.88 3.25 -10.70
CA ARG A 14 -8.73 2.29 -9.59
C ARG A 14 -8.99 0.86 -10.05
N THR A 15 -10.06 0.63 -10.81
CA THR A 15 -10.43 -0.69 -11.29
C THR A 15 -9.37 -1.26 -12.23
N GLU A 16 -8.85 -0.45 -13.14
CA GLU A 16 -7.77 -0.82 -14.07
C GLU A 16 -6.49 -1.18 -13.33
N LEU A 17 -6.07 -0.37 -12.36
CA LEU A 17 -4.86 -0.64 -11.57
C LEU A 17 -5.02 -1.88 -10.68
N LEU A 18 -6.19 -2.09 -10.06
CA LEU A 18 -6.47 -3.32 -9.31
C LEU A 18 -6.39 -4.56 -10.22
N ALA A 19 -6.90 -4.43 -11.43
CA ALA A 19 -6.75 -5.45 -12.46
C ALA A 19 -5.26 -5.73 -12.72
N VAL A 20 -4.48 -4.69 -13.04
CA VAL A 20 -3.03 -4.83 -13.30
C VAL A 20 -2.29 -5.46 -12.11
N ILE A 21 -2.64 -5.11 -10.87
CA ILE A 21 -2.06 -5.73 -9.67
C ILE A 21 -2.36 -7.22 -9.61
N ALA A 22 -3.61 -7.61 -9.87
CA ALA A 22 -4.07 -9.00 -9.74
C ALA A 22 -3.57 -9.93 -10.85
N HIS A 23 -3.38 -9.42 -12.08
CA HIS A 23 -3.13 -10.29 -13.24
C HIS A 23 -2.11 -9.75 -14.25
N GLY A 24 -1.47 -8.62 -13.95
CA GLY A 24 -0.31 -8.13 -14.71
C GLY A 24 0.98 -8.90 -14.38
N SER A 25 2.06 -8.56 -15.06
CA SER A 25 3.39 -9.00 -14.64
C SER A 25 3.80 -8.36 -13.31
N VAL A 26 4.81 -8.92 -12.64
CA VAL A 26 5.38 -8.35 -11.40
C VAL A 26 5.75 -6.87 -11.57
N ASP A 27 6.38 -6.50 -12.69
CA ASP A 27 6.76 -5.10 -12.99
C ASP A 27 5.53 -4.20 -13.15
N GLN A 28 4.47 -4.69 -13.78
CA GLN A 28 3.24 -3.92 -13.95
C GLN A 28 2.49 -3.76 -12.63
N ALA A 29 2.39 -4.83 -11.84
CA ALA A 29 1.74 -4.83 -10.53
C ALA A 29 2.46 -3.89 -9.55
N THR A 30 3.79 -3.92 -9.55
CA THR A 30 4.60 -3.03 -8.69
C THR A 30 4.45 -1.56 -9.09
N GLN A 31 4.46 -1.25 -10.39
CA GLN A 31 4.20 0.11 -10.87
C GLN A 31 2.80 0.59 -10.50
N ALA A 32 1.79 -0.28 -10.63
CA ALA A 32 0.41 0.05 -10.26
C ALA A 32 0.27 0.32 -8.75
N LEU A 33 0.93 -0.47 -7.89
CA LEU A 33 0.96 -0.24 -6.45
C LEU A 33 1.58 1.12 -6.08
N LEU A 34 2.68 1.51 -6.73
CA LEU A 34 3.28 2.83 -6.54
C LEU A 34 2.31 3.94 -6.94
N SER A 35 1.68 3.83 -8.12
CA SER A 35 0.70 4.81 -8.59
C SER A 35 -0.47 4.98 -7.61
N LEU A 36 -1.04 3.87 -7.10
CA LEU A 36 -2.08 3.97 -6.07
C LEU A 36 -1.57 4.64 -4.79
N THR A 37 -0.34 4.34 -4.37
CA THR A 37 0.23 4.85 -3.11
C THR A 37 0.52 6.36 -3.16
N PHE A 38 0.96 6.87 -4.31
CA PHE A 38 1.35 8.28 -4.44
C PHE A 38 0.22 9.18 -4.94
N ASP A 39 -0.68 8.66 -5.78
CA ASP A 39 -1.63 9.49 -6.51
C ASP A 39 -3.07 9.38 -5.98
N ASP A 40 -3.40 8.33 -5.21
CA ASP A 40 -4.74 8.19 -4.64
C ASP A 40 -4.87 8.91 -3.28
N PRO A 41 -5.82 9.86 -3.12
CA PRO A 41 -5.95 10.61 -1.88
C PRO A 41 -6.59 9.81 -0.74
N ASP A 42 -7.26 8.70 -1.03
CA ASP A 42 -7.93 7.87 -0.03
C ASP A 42 -6.95 6.86 0.56
N GLY A 43 -6.11 7.36 1.48
CA GLY A 43 -5.10 6.51 2.13
C GLY A 43 -5.70 5.31 2.88
N ALA A 44 -6.95 5.38 3.33
CA ALA A 44 -7.61 4.25 3.98
C ALA A 44 -7.94 3.13 2.99
N TRP A 45 -8.40 3.50 1.79
CA TRP A 45 -8.61 2.55 0.71
C TRP A 45 -7.28 1.98 0.21
N VAL A 46 -6.25 2.81 0.00
CA VAL A 46 -4.91 2.32 -0.38
C VAL A 46 -4.35 1.35 0.66
N GLU A 47 -4.50 1.65 1.95
CA GLU A 47 -4.10 0.75 3.04
C GLU A 47 -4.72 -0.64 2.88
N SER A 48 -6.01 -0.72 2.52
CA SER A 48 -6.70 -1.99 2.32
C SER A 48 -6.12 -2.78 1.15
N VAL A 49 -5.80 -2.11 0.04
CA VAL A 49 -5.19 -2.76 -1.14
C VAL A 49 -3.80 -3.30 -0.81
N LEU A 50 -2.98 -2.52 -0.09
CA LEU A 50 -1.65 -2.95 0.35
C LEU A 50 -1.73 -4.16 1.29
N LEU A 51 -2.70 -4.17 2.21
CA LEU A 51 -2.91 -5.28 3.12
C LEU A 51 -3.36 -6.55 2.39
N ASP A 52 -4.27 -6.41 1.42
CA ASP A 52 -4.71 -7.52 0.57
C ASP A 52 -3.56 -8.10 -0.26
N CYS A 53 -2.65 -7.24 -0.76
CA CYS A 53 -1.43 -7.71 -1.45
C CYS A 53 -0.49 -8.48 -0.51
N LEU A 54 -0.33 -7.99 0.72
CA LEU A 54 0.57 -8.60 1.70
C LEU A 54 0.04 -9.96 2.22
N ASP A 55 -1.28 -10.09 2.39
CA ASP A 55 -1.95 -11.31 2.87
C ASP A 55 -2.30 -12.30 1.76
N GLY A 56 -2.41 -11.82 0.52
CA GLY A 56 -2.82 -12.61 -0.64
C GLY A 56 -1.70 -13.48 -1.25
N ASP A 57 -2.09 -14.23 -2.28
CA ASP A 57 -1.18 -15.04 -3.09
C ASP A 57 -0.55 -14.21 -4.22
N PHE A 58 0.34 -13.30 -3.82
CA PHE A 58 1.14 -12.47 -4.73
C PHE A 58 2.61 -12.87 -4.69
N ASP A 59 3.32 -12.56 -5.78
CA ASP A 59 4.77 -12.67 -5.90
C ASP A 59 5.47 -11.89 -4.76
N ASP A 60 6.59 -12.44 -4.27
CA ASP A 60 7.34 -11.86 -3.17
C ASP A 60 7.77 -10.41 -3.45
N GLN A 61 8.06 -10.04 -4.71
CA GLN A 61 8.41 -8.66 -5.05
C GLN A 61 7.25 -7.69 -4.89
N VAL A 62 6.02 -8.12 -5.19
CA VAL A 62 4.80 -7.31 -4.98
C VAL A 62 4.57 -7.11 -3.48
N LYS A 63 4.73 -8.17 -2.68
CA LYS A 63 4.62 -8.10 -1.21
C LYS A 63 5.71 -7.22 -0.58
N LEU A 64 6.95 -7.36 -1.05
CA LEU A 64 8.07 -6.52 -0.64
C LEU A 64 7.79 -5.05 -0.95
N LEU A 65 7.27 -4.74 -2.14
CA LEU A 65 6.87 -3.38 -2.46
C LEU A 65 5.72 -2.90 -1.57
N ALA A 66 4.72 -3.74 -1.29
CA ALA A 66 3.62 -3.36 -0.40
C ALA A 66 4.14 -2.93 0.98
N LEU A 67 5.17 -3.59 1.52
CA LEU A 67 5.85 -3.17 2.74
C LEU A 67 6.47 -1.77 2.61
N THR A 68 7.21 -1.50 1.52
CA THR A 68 7.74 -0.16 1.25
C THR A 68 6.62 0.88 1.12
N CYS A 69 5.52 0.54 0.43
CA CYS A 69 4.38 1.42 0.25
C CYS A 69 3.65 1.72 1.56
N PHE A 70 3.65 0.83 2.55
CA PHE A 70 3.13 1.16 3.88
C PHE A 70 3.92 2.31 4.53
N GLY A 71 5.25 2.32 4.40
CA GLY A 71 6.07 3.43 4.88
C GLY A 71 5.78 4.75 4.16
N HIS A 72 5.58 4.69 2.84
CA HIS A 72 5.09 5.85 2.07
C HIS A 72 3.71 6.31 2.52
N LEU A 73 2.77 5.39 2.73
CA LEU A 73 1.42 5.69 3.18
C LEU A 73 1.42 6.41 4.53
N ALA A 74 2.23 5.94 5.48
CA ALA A 74 2.41 6.61 6.77
C ALA A 74 2.98 8.02 6.61
N ARG A 75 3.99 8.21 5.76
CA ARG A 75 4.61 9.51 5.48
C ARG A 75 3.66 10.50 4.77
N ILE A 76 2.83 10.02 3.84
CA ILE A 76 1.93 10.84 3.02
C ILE A 76 0.66 11.21 3.79
N HIS A 77 0.03 10.24 4.45
CA HIS A 77 -1.27 10.43 5.08
C HIS A 77 -1.20 10.66 6.60
N GLY A 78 -0.07 10.39 7.25
CA GLY A 78 0.12 10.56 8.69
C GLY A 78 -0.76 9.66 9.55
N VAL A 79 -1.26 8.55 8.99
CA VAL A 79 -2.14 7.61 9.70
C VAL A 79 -2.13 6.24 9.04
N ILE A 80 -2.11 5.20 9.88
CA ILE A 80 -2.44 3.81 9.52
C ILE A 80 -3.67 3.45 10.33
N ARG A 81 -4.79 3.16 9.66
CA ARG A 81 -6.11 3.05 10.31
C ARG A 81 -6.44 1.64 10.71
N ASN A 82 -5.99 0.64 9.97
CA ASN A 82 -6.32 -0.75 10.25
C ASN A 82 -5.29 -1.36 11.20
N PRO A 83 -5.68 -1.76 12.43
CA PRO A 83 -4.73 -2.36 13.38
C PRO A 83 -4.07 -3.64 12.86
N ARG A 84 -4.72 -4.34 11.91
CA ARG A 84 -4.11 -5.52 11.26
C ARG A 84 -2.87 -5.16 10.44
N THR A 85 -2.79 -3.96 9.88
CA THR A 85 -1.64 -3.51 9.11
C THR A 85 -0.36 -3.60 9.94
N VAL A 86 -0.35 -2.98 11.12
CA VAL A 86 0.81 -3.02 12.03
C VAL A 86 1.13 -4.44 12.47
N MET A 87 0.11 -5.26 12.78
CA MET A 87 0.34 -6.66 13.15
C MET A 87 1.00 -7.45 12.02
N GLN A 88 0.53 -7.26 10.77
CA GLN A 88 1.04 -8.00 9.64
C GLN A 88 2.44 -7.55 9.24
N VAL A 89 2.73 -6.24 9.26
CA VAL A 89 4.10 -5.74 9.05
C VAL A 89 5.06 -6.32 10.09
N LYS A 90 4.67 -6.35 11.38
CA LYS A 90 5.46 -7.01 12.45
C LYS A 90 5.65 -8.50 12.24
N ARG A 91 4.68 -9.19 11.64
CA ARG A 91 4.80 -10.60 11.28
C ARG A 91 5.81 -10.77 10.14
N MET A 92 5.74 -9.93 9.11
CA MET A 92 6.66 -9.96 7.97
C MET A 92 8.10 -9.63 8.35
N ALA A 93 8.32 -8.83 9.41
CA ALA A 93 9.64 -8.59 10.00
C ALA A 93 10.32 -9.86 10.54
N ARG A 94 9.61 -10.99 10.62
CA ARG A 94 10.13 -12.30 11.06
C ARG A 94 10.20 -13.33 9.94
N VAL A 95 9.86 -12.94 8.70
CA VAL A 95 9.84 -13.85 7.54
C VAL A 95 11.14 -13.66 6.75
N PRO A 96 11.93 -14.74 6.55
CA PRO A 96 13.14 -14.73 5.71
C PRO A 96 12.94 -14.05 4.37
N GLY A 97 13.70 -13.00 4.12
CA GLY A 97 13.69 -12.22 2.87
C GLY A 97 12.81 -10.96 2.92
N PHE A 98 12.00 -10.79 3.96
CA PHE A 98 11.10 -9.64 4.13
C PHE A 98 11.51 -8.70 5.26
N GLU A 99 12.45 -9.11 6.11
CA GLU A 99 12.73 -8.44 7.37
C GLU A 99 13.17 -6.99 7.19
N GLY A 100 14.03 -6.73 6.21
CA GLY A 100 14.53 -5.39 5.93
C GLY A 100 13.42 -4.40 5.61
N ARG A 101 12.60 -4.69 4.59
CA ARG A 101 11.51 -3.78 4.18
C ARG A 101 10.40 -3.69 5.22
N ALA A 102 10.14 -4.77 5.95
CA ALA A 102 9.18 -4.73 7.06
C ALA A 102 9.70 -3.85 8.20
N GLN A 103 10.99 -3.89 8.52
CA GLN A 103 11.59 -3.01 9.51
C GLN A 103 11.56 -1.56 9.06
N ASP A 104 11.92 -1.27 7.79
CA ASP A 104 11.83 0.08 7.22
C ASP A 104 10.41 0.67 7.36
N ALA A 105 9.38 -0.15 7.10
CA ALA A 105 7.99 0.27 7.26
C ALA A 105 7.61 0.54 8.74
N LEU A 106 8.12 -0.26 9.68
CA LEU A 106 7.90 -0.04 11.12
C LEU A 106 8.60 1.23 11.61
N ASP A 107 9.79 1.50 11.11
CA ASP A 107 10.55 2.71 11.44
C ASP A 107 9.83 3.96 10.88
N ASP A 108 9.27 3.86 9.67
CA ASP A 108 8.39 4.90 9.10
C ASP A 108 7.12 5.07 9.97
N PHE A 109 6.51 3.98 10.47
CA PHE A 109 5.36 4.07 11.38
C PHE A 109 5.70 4.77 12.69
N GLU A 110 6.86 4.47 13.28
CA GLU A 110 7.33 5.14 14.49
C GLU A 110 7.61 6.63 14.25
N THR A 111 8.04 6.99 13.04
CA THR A 111 8.42 8.37 12.70
C THR A 111 7.23 9.26 12.37
N PHE A 112 6.20 8.73 11.71
CA PHE A 112 5.14 9.53 11.08
C PHE A 112 3.73 9.38 11.70
N LEU A 113 3.52 8.46 12.64
CA LEU A 113 2.20 8.18 13.25
C LEU A 113 2.06 8.68 14.70
#